data_AF-A0A661KXI7-F1
#
_entry.id   AF-A0A661KXI7-F1
#
_cell.length_a   1.000
_cell.length_b   1.000
_cell.length_c   1.000
_cell.angle_alpha   90.00
_cell.angle_beta   90.00
_cell.angle_gamma   90.00
#
_symmetry.space_group_name_H-M   'P 1'
#
loop_
_entity.id
_entity.type
_entity.pdbx_description
1 polymer ?
#
loop_
_entity_poly.entity_id
_entity_poly.type
_entity_poly.pdbx_seq_one_letter_code
_entity_poly.pdbx_strand_id
1 'polypeptide(L)'
;MENNSICSFKAFKDMELGKGELGLILGERGSGKTACLINMGIEGMLEGLKVLHVSLDDVPDRVESYYEVKIKEAIRLKDIKDMGFHDIEIKKTILSYLDQSFDVEKLGSAIK
;
A
#
# COMPACT_ATOMS: atom_id res chain seq x y z
N MET A 1 -7.61 20.85 -18.77
CA MET A 1 -8.23 19.78 -17.96
C MET A 1 -7.07 19.06 -17.30
N GLU A 2 -6.79 19.40 -16.05
CA GLU A 2 -5.69 18.82 -15.29
C GLU A 2 -6.04 17.38 -14.93
N ASN A 3 -5.17 16.44 -15.30
CA ASN A 3 -5.33 15.02 -14.97
C ASN A 3 -5.26 14.86 -13.44
N ASN A 4 -6.42 14.63 -12.82
CA ASN A 4 -6.60 14.39 -11.40
C ASN A 4 -6.29 12.94 -11.00
N SER A 5 -5.46 12.25 -11.80
CA SER A 5 -5.10 10.85 -11.61
C SER A 5 -4.13 10.78 -10.43
N ILE A 6 -4.54 10.08 -9.36
CA ILE A 6 -3.76 10.01 -8.12
C ILE A 6 -2.71 8.90 -8.20
N CYS A 7 -2.95 7.87 -9.01
CA CYS A 7 -2.03 6.75 -9.16
C CYS A 7 -2.27 6.06 -10.51
N SER A 8 -1.21 5.93 -11.30
CA SER A 8 -1.18 5.06 -12.50
C SER A 8 -0.41 3.79 -12.15
N PHE A 9 -1.12 2.71 -11.83
CA PHE A 9 -0.47 1.41 -11.66
C PHE A 9 -0.08 0.84 -13.03
N LYS A 10 1.22 0.78 -13.33
CA LYS A 10 1.73 0.21 -14.59
C LYS A 10 1.30 -1.24 -14.82
N ALA A 11 0.96 -1.96 -13.75
CA ALA A 11 0.46 -3.33 -13.82
C ALA A 11 -0.96 -3.44 -14.43
N PHE A 12 -1.77 -2.38 -14.37
CA PHE A 12 -3.15 -2.36 -14.88
C PHE A 12 -3.25 -1.30 -15.97
N LYS A 13 -2.92 -1.71 -17.19
CA LYS A 13 -2.71 -0.84 -18.36
C LYS A 13 -3.91 0.07 -18.73
N ASP A 14 -5.10 -0.20 -18.21
CA ASP A 14 -6.34 0.55 -18.50
C ASP A 14 -7.16 0.88 -17.23
N MET A 15 -6.54 0.84 -16.04
CA MET A 15 -7.20 1.15 -14.78
C MET A 15 -6.51 2.33 -14.12
N GLU A 16 -7.13 3.50 -14.23
CA GLU A 16 -6.77 4.68 -13.45
C GLU A 16 -7.80 4.88 -12.33
N LEU A 17 -7.33 5.07 -11.10
CA LEU A 17 -8.18 5.47 -9.98
C LEU A 17 -7.97 6.97 -9.71
N GLY A 18 -9.06 7.71 -9.82
CA GLY A 18 -9.14 9.10 -9.41
C GLY A 18 -9.19 9.26 -7.90
N LYS A 19 -9.11 10.52 -7.46
CA LYS A 19 -9.25 10.87 -6.03
C LYS A 19 -10.60 10.42 -5.48
N GLY A 20 -10.57 9.62 -4.41
CA GLY A 20 -11.78 9.16 -3.71
C GLY A 20 -12.47 7.98 -4.39
N GLU A 21 -11.90 7.42 -5.45
CA GLU A 21 -12.40 6.20 -6.06
C GLU A 21 -11.92 4.96 -5.30
N LEU A 22 -12.75 3.91 -5.31
CA LEU A 22 -12.45 2.64 -4.66
C LEU A 22 -12.10 1.58 -5.69
N GLY A 23 -10.87 1.06 -5.60
CA GLY A 23 -10.45 -0.14 -6.32
C GLY A 23 -10.75 -1.41 -5.54
N LEU A 24 -11.17 -2.47 -6.23
CA LEU A 24 -11.41 -3.78 -5.64
C LEU A 24 -10.55 -4.85 -6.33
N ILE A 25 -9.77 -5.59 -5.54
CA ILE A 25 -9.00 -6.74 -6.03
C ILE A 25 -9.65 -8.03 -5.52
N LEU A 26 -10.15 -8.84 -6.44
CA LEU A 26 -10.77 -10.15 -6.16
C LEU A 26 -9.90 -11.29 -6.68
N GLY A 27 -10.00 -12.45 -6.05
CA GLY A 27 -9.29 -13.66 -6.47
C GLY A 27 -9.35 -14.75 -5.41
N GLU A 28 -8.94 -15.95 -5.78
CA GLU A 28 -8.95 -17.13 -4.90
C GLU A 28 -7.91 -17.05 -3.77
N ARG A 29 -8.07 -17.87 -2.72
CA ARG A 29 -7.07 -17.95 -1.65
C ARG A 29 -5.70 -18.28 -2.25
N GLY A 30 -4.67 -17.54 -1.84
CA GLY A 30 -3.31 -17.73 -2.35
C GLY A 30 -3.00 -17.08 -3.70
N SER A 31 -3.96 -16.41 -4.35
CA SER A 31 -3.73 -15.72 -5.63
C SER A 31 -2.82 -14.48 -5.56
N GLY A 32 -2.27 -14.16 -4.39
CA GLY A 32 -1.35 -13.03 -4.21
C GLY A 32 -2.00 -11.66 -4.00
N LYS A 33 -3.30 -11.57 -3.66
CA LYS A 33 -3.99 -10.27 -3.41
C LYS A 33 -3.25 -9.36 -2.43
N THR A 34 -2.85 -9.89 -1.27
CA THR A 34 -2.10 -9.14 -0.26
C THR A 34 -0.76 -8.64 -0.81
N ALA A 35 -0.03 -9.51 -1.51
CA ALA A 35 1.25 -9.14 -2.14
C ALA A 35 1.06 -8.06 -3.22
N CYS A 36 -0.03 -8.15 -4.00
CA CYS A 36 -0.40 -7.17 -5.01
C CYS A 36 -0.68 -5.80 -4.38
N LEU A 37 -1.53 -5.73 -3.34
CA LEU A 37 -1.83 -4.49 -2.62
C LEU A 37 -0.59 -3.89 -1.94
N ILE A 38 0.28 -4.72 -1.35
CA ILE A 38 1.54 -4.25 -0.75
C ILE A 38 2.45 -3.64 -1.83
N ASN A 39 2.62 -4.31 -2.96
CA ASN A 39 3.43 -3.80 -4.06
C ASN A 39 2.86 -2.49 -4.61
N MET A 40 1.53 -2.38 -4.74
CA MET A 40 0.86 -1.13 -5.09
C MET A 40 1.19 0.00 -4.10
N GLY A 41 1.10 -0.28 -2.80
CA GLY A 41 1.49 0.69 -1.77
C GLY A 41 2.95 1.11 -1.90
N ILE A 42 3.86 0.17 -2.17
CA ILE A 42 5.29 0.48 -2.37
C ILE A 42 5.49 1.36 -3.61
N GLU A 43 4.82 1.09 -4.72
CA GLU A 43 4.86 1.94 -5.90
C GLU A 43 4.38 3.37 -5.59
N GLY A 44 3.26 3.51 -4.88
CA GLY A 44 2.79 4.82 -4.43
C GLY A 44 3.80 5.55 -3.54
N MET A 45 4.45 4.83 -2.60
CA MET A 45 5.49 5.43 -1.73
C MET A 45 6.73 5.87 -2.52
N LEU A 46 7.13 5.13 -3.55
CA LEU A 46 8.20 5.51 -4.47
C LEU A 46 7.85 6.76 -5.28
N GLU A 47 6.58 6.94 -5.61
CA GLU A 47 6.03 8.16 -6.24
C GLU A 47 5.83 9.32 -5.25
N GLY A 48 6.12 9.11 -3.96
CA GLY A 48 6.04 10.13 -2.92
C GLY A 48 4.72 10.18 -2.16
N LEU A 49 3.79 9.28 -2.44
CA LEU A 49 2.50 9.20 -1.74
C LEU A 49 2.68 8.62 -0.32
N LYS A 50 1.84 9.10 0.61
CA LYS A 50 1.69 8.47 1.92
C LYS A 50 0.70 7.30 1.81
N VAL A 51 1.04 6.16 2.41
CA VAL A 51 0.25 4.93 2.31
C VAL A 51 -0.18 4.47 3.69
N LEU A 52 -1.49 4.28 3.85
CA LEU A 52 -2.09 3.65 5.01
C LEU A 52 -2.41 2.20 4.67
N HIS A 53 -1.75 1.26 5.34
CA HIS A 53 -2.09 -0.16 5.27
C HIS A 53 -3.03 -0.50 6.42
N VAL A 54 -4.22 -1.02 6.09
CA VAL A 54 -5.18 -1.52 7.08
C VAL A 54 -5.23 -3.04 6.96
N SER A 55 -4.81 -3.73 8.01
CA SER A 55 -4.85 -5.18 8.13
C SER A 55 -6.00 -5.61 9.04
N LEU A 56 -6.74 -6.65 8.63
CA LEU A 56 -7.82 -7.25 9.44
C LEU A 56 -7.39 -8.54 10.15
N ASP A 57 -6.39 -9.23 9.60
CA ASP A 57 -6.03 -10.59 10.02
C ASP A 57 -4.60 -10.69 10.57
N ASP A 58 -3.70 -9.80 10.14
CA ASP A 58 -2.29 -9.84 10.51
C ASP A 58 -1.94 -8.75 11.53
N VAL A 59 -1.15 -9.14 12.54
CA VAL A 59 -0.55 -8.23 13.52
C VAL A 59 0.41 -7.24 12.83
N PRO A 60 0.58 -6.01 13.37
CA PRO A 60 1.43 -4.99 12.75
C PRO A 60 2.85 -5.47 12.43
N ASP A 61 3.52 -6.13 13.36
CA ASP A 61 4.92 -6.60 13.22
C ASP A 61 5.11 -7.52 12.01
N ARG A 62 4.11 -8.36 11.73
CA ARG A 62 4.14 -9.27 10.59
C ARG A 62 4.04 -8.47 9.29
N VAL A 63 3.09 -7.53 9.21
CA VAL A 63 2.93 -6.65 8.06
C VAL A 63 4.20 -5.82 7.84
N GLU A 64 4.81 -5.32 8.92
CA GLU A 64 6.04 -4.55 8.89
C GLU A 64 7.20 -5.36 8.29
N SER A 65 7.39 -6.59 8.76
CA SER A 65 8.41 -7.52 8.24
C SER A 65 8.22 -7.77 6.73
N TYR A 66 6.98 -7.89 6.26
CA TYR A 66 6.68 -8.03 4.82
C TYR A 66 7.10 -6.79 4.03
N TYR A 67 6.75 -5.60 4.51
CA TYR A 67 7.16 -4.35 3.86
C TYR A 67 8.67 -4.18 3.83
N GLU A 68 9.38 -4.51 4.91
CA GLU A 68 10.84 -4.38 4.98
C GLU A 68 11.51 -5.16 3.84
N VAL A 69 11.16 -6.44 3.70
CA VAL A 69 11.70 -7.31 2.65
C VAL A 69 11.34 -6.76 1.27
N LYS A 70 10.08 -6.33 1.07
CA LYS A 70 9.58 -5.89 -0.23
C LYS A 70 10.15 -4.53 -0.67
N ILE A 71 10.35 -3.59 0.25
CA ILE A 71 10.99 -2.31 -0.04
C ILE A 71 12.46 -2.53 -0.43
N LYS A 72 13.19 -3.36 0.34
CA LYS A 72 14.59 -3.71 0.01
C LYS A 72 14.69 -4.37 -1.37
N GLU A 73 13.77 -5.28 -1.69
CA GLU A 73 13.67 -5.91 -3.00
C GLU A 73 13.40 -4.87 -4.11
N ALA A 74 12.45 -3.95 -3.89
CA ALA A 74 12.09 -2.92 -4.86
C ALA A 74 13.24 -1.94 -5.15
N ILE A 75 13.95 -1.47 -4.11
CA ILE A 75 15.15 -0.60 -4.25
C ILE A 75 16.19 -1.30 -5.11
N ARG A 76 16.49 -2.57 -4.79
CA ARG A 76 17.48 -3.38 -5.52
C ARG A 76 17.09 -3.60 -6.98
N LEU A 77 15.83 -3.94 -7.26
CA LEU A 77 15.36 -4.26 -8.61
C LEU A 77 15.25 -3.02 -9.51
N LYS A 78 14.92 -1.86 -8.93
CA LYS A 78 14.76 -0.59 -9.67
C LYS A 78 16.05 0.24 -9.73
N ASP A 79 17.18 -0.27 -9.19
CA ASP A 79 18.48 0.42 -9.08
C ASP A 79 18.35 1.86 -8.52
N ILE A 80 17.52 2.02 -7.49
CA ILE A 80 17.24 3.33 -6.89
C ILE A 80 18.44 3.71 -6.03
N LYS A 81 19.20 4.71 -6.49
CA LYS A 81 20.41 5.21 -5.80
C LYS A 81 20.14 6.42 -4.90
N ASP A 82 19.09 7.18 -5.20
CA ASP A 82 18.83 8.48 -4.58
C ASP A 82 17.81 8.43 -3.44
N MET A 83 17.12 7.30 -3.22
CA MET A 83 16.24 7.08 -2.07
C MET A 83 16.71 5.88 -1.28
N GLY A 84 16.95 6.08 0.01
CA GLY A 84 17.23 5.03 0.96
C GLY A 84 15.96 4.29 1.39
N PHE A 85 16.17 3.15 2.04
CA PHE A 85 15.10 2.37 2.67
C PHE A 85 14.21 3.24 3.59
N HIS A 86 14.85 4.06 4.43
CA HIS A 86 14.16 4.90 5.39
C HIS A 86 13.26 5.95 4.71
N ASP A 87 13.70 6.55 3.59
CA ASP A 87 12.93 7.56 2.86
C ASP A 87 11.60 7.03 2.30
N ILE A 88 11.53 5.72 2.08
CA ILE A 88 10.33 5.02 1.62
C ILE A 88 9.50 4.56 2.82
N GLU A 89 10.16 3.98 3.83
CA GLU A 89 9.51 3.43 5.01
C GLU A 89 8.69 4.48 5.78
N ILE A 90 9.20 5.70 5.95
CA ILE A 90 8.51 6.77 6.68
C ILE A 90 7.17 7.18 6.06
N LYS A 91 6.90 6.82 4.80
CA LYS A 91 5.66 7.16 4.09
C LYS A 91 4.52 6.19 4.42
N LYS A 92 4.80 5.11 5.16
CA LYS A 92 3.84 4.08 5.53
C LYS A 92 3.28 4.31 6.94
N THR A 93 2.00 4.02 7.13
CA THR A 93 1.39 3.78 8.44
C THR A 93 0.64 2.45 8.38
N ILE A 94 0.76 1.62 9.43
CA ILE A 94 0.06 0.34 9.53
C ILE A 94 -0.95 0.42 10.68
N LEU A 95 -2.22 0.12 10.37
CA LEU A 95 -3.27 -0.12 11.36
C LEU A 95 -3.70 -1.58 11.27
N SER A 96 -3.79 -2.26 12.41
CA SER A 96 -4.28 -3.63 12.48
C SER A 96 -5.52 -3.68 13.36
N TYR A 97 -6.62 -4.17 12.79
CA TYR A 97 -7.90 -4.38 13.47
C TYR A 97 -8.15 -5.88 13.58
N LEU A 98 -7.49 -6.50 14.55
CA LEU A 98 -7.66 -7.92 14.86
C LEU A 98 -9.09 -8.19 15.35
N ASP A 99 -9.50 -9.46 15.29
CA ASP A 99 -10.77 -9.97 15.79
C ASP A 99 -12.03 -9.37 15.15
N GLN A 100 -11.97 -9.04 13.85
CA GLN A 100 -13.10 -8.44 13.10
C GLN A 100 -13.62 -7.13 13.72
N SER A 101 -12.79 -6.45 14.50
CA SER A 101 -13.17 -5.22 15.19
C SER A 101 -13.19 -3.97 14.29
N PHE A 102 -12.97 -4.16 12.99
CA PHE A 102 -12.93 -3.11 11.98
C PHE A 102 -14.30 -2.47 11.79
N ASP A 103 -14.30 -1.14 11.82
CA ASP A 103 -15.46 -0.33 11.54
C ASP A 103 -15.01 1.00 10.89
N VAL A 104 -15.82 1.52 9.98
CA VAL A 104 -15.52 2.73 9.21
C VAL A 104 -15.39 3.93 10.12
N GLU A 105 -16.20 4.03 11.19
CA GLU A 105 -16.12 5.14 12.14
C GLU A 105 -14.81 5.12 12.95
N LYS A 106 -14.38 3.91 13.36
CA LYS A 106 -13.07 3.72 14.02
C LYS A 106 -11.92 4.09 13.11
N LEU A 107 -11.99 3.70 11.84
CA LEU A 107 -10.98 4.08 10.85
C LEU A 107 -10.94 5.59 10.66
N GLY A 108 -12.09 6.25 10.49
CA GLY A 108 -12.18 7.70 10.34
C GLY A 108 -11.62 8.48 11.54
N SER A 109 -11.74 7.92 12.74
CA SER A 109 -11.17 8.52 13.96
C SER A 109 -9.65 8.38 14.04
N ALA A 110 -9.07 7.34 13.42
CA ALA A 110 -7.63 7.06 13.44
C ALA A 110 -6.83 7.84 12.38
N ILE A 111 -7.49 8.36 11.33
CA ILE A 111 -6.85 9.06 10.19
C ILE A 111 -6.87 10.60 10.36
N LYS A 112 -7.26 11.11 11.53
CA LYS A 112 -7.32 12.56 11.80
C LYS A 112 -5.94 13.21 11.93
#